data_AF-H9G601-F1
#
_entry.id   AF-H9G601-F1
#
_cell.length_a   1.000
_cell.length_b   1.000
_cell.length_c   1.000
_cell.angle_alpha   90.00
_cell.angle_beta   90.00
_cell.angle_gamma   90.00
#
_symmetry.space_group_name_H-M   'P 1'
#
loop_
_entity.id
_entity.type
_entity.pdbx_description
1 polymer ?
#
loop_
_entity_poly.entity_id
_entity_poly.type
_entity_poly.pdbx_seq_one_letter_code
_entity_poly.pdbx_strand_id
1 'polypeptide(L)' 'MKKQFNRMKQLANQTVGRAEKTEVLSDDLLQIERRLDTVRSVCHNSHKRLVMCLQGQYGTDAEKKQTFNAIT' A
#
# COMPACT_ATOMS: atom_id res chain seq x y z
N MET A 1 -1.12 -45.64 16.82
CA MET A 1 -1.00 -44.26 17.36
C MET A 1 -0.69 -43.20 16.29
N LYS A 2 0.38 -43.33 15.49
CA LYS A 2 0.78 -42.33 14.48
C LYS A 2 -0.33 -41.97 13.45
N LYS A 3 -1.15 -42.95 13.04
CA LYS A 3 -2.24 -42.74 12.07
C LYS A 3 -3.34 -41.81 12.60
N GLN A 4 -3.70 -41.91 13.89
CA GLN A 4 -4.69 -41.04 14.53
C GLN A 4 -4.13 -39.62 14.73
N PHE A 5 -2.85 -39.51 15.10
CA PHE A 5 -2.16 -38.22 15.22
C PHE A 5 -2.09 -37.48 13.87
N ASN A 6 -1.73 -38.18 12.79
CA ASN A 6 -1.69 -37.59 11.45
C ASN A 6 -3.09 -37.18 10.97
N ARG A 7 -4.13 -37.95 11.31
CA ARG A 7 -5.53 -37.60 10.99
C ARG A 7 -5.98 -36.36 11.75
N MET A 8 -5.63 -36.23 13.03
CA MET A 8 -5.91 -35.05 13.84
C MET A 8 -5.18 -33.81 13.29
N LYS A 9 -3.91 -33.96 12.89
CA LYS A 9 -3.15 -32.88 12.23
C LYS A 9 -3.77 -32.48 10.89
N GLN A 10 -4.24 -33.43 10.09
CA GLN A 10 -4.88 -33.15 8.81
C GLN A 10 -6.20 -32.40 8.99
N LEU A 11 -7.03 -32.80 9.95
CA LEU A 11 -8.28 -32.10 10.31
C LEU A 11 -8.03 -30.68 10.83
N ALA A 12 -7.03 -30.51 11.70
CA ALA A 12 -6.65 -29.18 12.17
C ALA A 12 -6.13 -28.29 11.03
N ASN A 13 -5.32 -28.82 10.12
CA ASN A 13 -4.87 -28.06 8.95
C ASN A 13 -6.04 -27.72 7.99
N GLN A 14 -7.06 -28.58 7.91
CA GLN A 14 -8.24 -28.37 7.07
C GLN A 14 -9.23 -27.35 7.65
N THR A 15 -9.32 -27.26 8.98
CA THR A 15 -10.22 -26.33 9.70
C THR A 15 -9.54 -25.01 10.07
N VAL A 16 -8.30 -25.08 10.58
CA VAL A 16 -7.56 -23.93 11.14
C VAL A 16 -6.72 -23.23 10.07
N GLY A 17 -6.11 -23.98 9.14
CA GLY A 17 -5.40 -23.41 7.98
C GLY A 17 -6.33 -22.85 6.91
N ARG A 18 -7.63 -23.18 6.98
CA ARG A 18 -8.69 -22.47 6.27
C ARG A 18 -9.05 -21.17 6.97
N ALA A 19 -9.04 -21.07 8.29
CA ALA A 19 -9.50 -19.86 9.00
C ALA A 19 -8.65 -18.61 8.69
N GLU A 20 -7.37 -18.76 8.34
CA GLU A 20 -6.55 -17.64 7.83
C GLU A 20 -6.82 -17.32 6.34
N LYS A 21 -7.62 -18.14 5.63
CA LYS A 21 -7.90 -18.06 4.18
C LYS A 21 -9.36 -18.31 3.77
N THR A 22 -10.32 -18.34 4.71
CA THR A 22 -11.76 -18.56 4.44
C THR A 22 -12.62 -17.39 4.82
N GLU A 23 -12.08 -16.19 4.70
CA GLU A 23 -12.93 -15.08 4.37
C GLU A 23 -12.46 -14.62 3.01
N VAL A 24 -13.09 -15.17 1.96
CA VAL A 24 -13.36 -14.32 0.80
C VAL A 24 -13.96 -13.07 1.43
N LEU A 25 -13.19 -11.98 1.49
CA LEU A 25 -13.66 -10.70 2.01
C LEU A 25 -15.07 -10.52 1.46
N SER A 26 -16.06 -10.32 2.34
CA SER A 26 -17.41 -9.98 1.88
C SER A 26 -17.27 -8.88 0.83
N ASP A 27 -18.10 -8.89 -0.21
CA ASP A 27 -18.01 -7.91 -1.30
C ASP A 27 -17.92 -6.47 -0.77
N ASP A 28 -18.59 -6.21 0.37
CA ASP A 28 -18.52 -4.98 1.14
C ASP A 28 -17.11 -4.64 1.66
N LEU A 29 -16.41 -5.62 2.28
CA LEU A 29 -15.06 -5.42 2.79
C LEU A 29 -14.06 -5.18 1.64
N LEU A 30 -14.20 -5.93 0.54
CA LEU A 30 -13.36 -5.73 -0.64
C LEU A 30 -13.65 -4.37 -1.30
N GLN A 31 -14.90 -3.90 -1.27
CA GLN A 31 -15.26 -2.57 -1.71
C GLN A 31 -14.68 -1.48 -0.80
N ILE A 32 -14.71 -1.69 0.51
CA ILE A 32 -14.10 -0.79 1.50
C ILE A 32 -12.59 -0.70 1.26
N GLU A 33 -11.88 -1.81 1.06
CA GLU A 33 -10.45 -1.80 0.77
C GLU A 33 -10.11 -1.01 -0.49
N ARG A 34 -10.82 -1.24 -1.60
CA ARG A 34 -10.65 -0.45 -2.84
C ARG A 34 -10.89 1.05 -2.62
N ARG A 35 -11.89 1.38 -1.80
CA ARG A 35 -12.20 2.77 -1.45
C ARG A 35 -11.11 3.38 -0.58
N LEU A 36 -10.53 2.62 0.35
CA LEU A 36 -9.40 3.06 1.18
C LEU A 36 -8.15 3.33 0.34
N ASP A 37 -7.85 2.51 -0.66
CA ASP A 37 -6.75 2.76 -1.58
C ASP A 37 -6.96 4.05 -2.39
N THR A 38 -8.20 4.30 -2.82
CA THR A 38 -8.57 5.56 -3.49
C THR A 38 -8.37 6.77 -2.57
N VAL A 39 -8.84 6.67 -1.32
CA VAL A 39 -8.67 7.72 -0.31
C VAL A 39 -7.19 7.98 -0.04
N ARG A 40 -6.37 6.93 0.11
CA ARG A 40 -4.92 7.04 0.29
C ARG A 40 -4.28 7.83 -0.86
N SER A 41 -4.64 7.52 -2.10
CA SER A 41 -4.14 8.21 -3.30
C SER A 41 -4.55 9.69 -3.33
N VAL A 42 -5.82 9.98 -3.05
CA VAL A 42 -6.34 11.36 -3.01
C VAL A 42 -5.65 12.18 -1.91
N CYS A 43 -5.50 11.62 -0.71
CA CYS A 43 -4.80 12.28 0.39
C CYS A 43 -3.33 12.56 0.02
N HIS A 44 -2.64 11.58 -0.57
CA HIS A 44 -1.25 11.74 -1.00
C HIS A 44 -1.11 12.82 -2.08
N ASN A 45 -1.97 12.80 -3.11
CA ASN A 45 -1.95 13.79 -4.18
C ASN A 45 -2.27 15.20 -3.66
N SER A 46 -3.31 15.31 -2.82
CA SER A 46 -3.71 16.58 -2.22
C SER A 46 -2.60 17.15 -1.35
N HIS A 47 -1.98 16.32 -0.51
CA HIS A 47 -0.83 16.72 0.30
C HIS A 47 0.33 17.19 -0.59
N LYS A 48 0.71 16.42 -1.61
CA LYS A 48 1.78 16.80 -2.54
C LYS A 48 1.49 18.16 -3.20
N ARG A 49 0.27 18.38 -3.69
CA ARG A 49 -0.13 19.65 -4.31
C ARG A 49 -0.11 20.81 -3.32
N LEU A 50 -0.63 20.61 -2.11
CA LEU A 50 -0.59 21.62 -1.04
C LEU A 50 0.85 21.99 -0.69
N VAL A 51 1.74 21.01 -0.54
CA VAL A 51 3.17 21.23 -0.30
C VAL A 51 3.80 22.02 -1.45
N MET A 52 3.51 21.67 -2.71
CA MET A 52 4.00 22.42 -3.87
C MET A 52 3.50 23.87 -3.92
N CYS A 53 2.26 24.13 -3.50
CA CYS A 53 1.73 25.49 -3.43
C CYS A 53 2.38 26.31 -2.31
N LEU A 54 2.63 25.71 -1.15
CA LEU A 54 3.20 26.39 0.01
C LEU A 54 4.71 26.60 -0.09
N GLN A 55 5.43 25.66 -0.70
CA GLN A 55 6.89 25.73 -0.86
C GLN A 55 7.31 26.48 -2.13
N GLY A 56 6.37 26.85 -3.02
CA GLY A 56 6.67 27.30 -4.37
C GLY A 56 7.20 26.14 -5.23
N GLN A 57 7.19 26.28 -6.56
CA GLN A 57 7.71 25.24 -7.46
C GLN A 57 9.22 24.98 -7.26
N TYR A 58 9.59 24.18 -6.25
CA TYR A 58 10.92 23.56 -6.18
C TYR A 58 10.86 22.21 -6.91
N GLY A 59 10.98 22.28 -8.24
CA GLY A 59 10.94 21.11 -9.11
C GLY A 59 11.49 21.30 -10.53
N THR A 60 11.96 22.49 -10.92
CA THR A 60 12.62 22.71 -12.24
C THR A 60 13.86 23.62 -12.16
N ASP A 61 14.56 23.67 -11.03
CA ASP A 61 15.80 24.46 -10.87
C ASP A 61 17.06 23.57 -10.74
N ALA A 62 17.06 22.39 -11.36
CA ALA A 62 18.29 21.60 -11.51
C ALA A 62 19.14 22.04 -12.71
N GLU A 63 18.57 22.74 -13.70
CA GLU A 63 19.29 23.15 -14.92
C GLU A 63 19.83 24.60 -14.88
N LYS A 64 19.34 25.48 -13.99
CA LYS A 64 19.81 26.88 -13.93
C LYS A 64 21.09 27.10 -13.14
N LYS A 65 21.58 26.09 -12.41
CA LYS A 65 22.84 26.19 -11.65
C LYS A 65 24.11 25.98 -12.48
N GLN A 66 24.01 25.49 -13.71
CA GLN A 66 25.20 25.22 -14.53
C GLN A 66 25.71 26.45 -15.30
N THR A 67 24.91 27.49 -15.49
CA THR A 67 25.33 28.69 -16.26
C THR A 67 26.07 29.74 -15.45
N PHE A 68 26.24 29.58 -14.13
CA PHE A 68 26.86 30.62 -13.27
C PHE A 68 28.34 30.40 -12.93
N ASN A 69 28.96 29.29 -13.34
CA ASN A 69 30.36 28.97 -13.02
C ASN A 69 31.34 29.15 -14.18
N ALA A 70 30.98 29.89 -15.24
CA ALA A 70 31.82 30.09 -16.42
C ALA A 70 32.44 31.50 -16.55
N ILE A 71 32.24 32.41 -15.58
CA ILE A 71 32.76 33.79 -15.66
C ILE A 71 33.33 34.28 -14.31
N THR A 72 34.20 33.52 -13.68
CA THR A 72 35.12 34.02 -12.65
C THR A 72 36.45 33.31 -12.80
#